data_AF-A0A427UHM7-F1
#
_entry.id   AF-A0A427UHM7-F1
#
_cell.length_a   1.000
_cell.length_b   1.000
_cell.length_c   1.000
_cell.angle_alpha   90.00
_cell.angle_beta   90.00
_cell.angle_gamma   90.00
#
_symmetry.space_group_name_H-M   'P 1'
#
loop_
_entity.id
_entity.type
_entity.pdbx_description
1 polymer ?
#
loop_
_entity_poly.entity_id
_entity_poly.type
_entity_poly.pdbx_seq_one_letter_code
_entity_poly.pdbx_strand_id
1 'polypeptide(L)'
;MNKFTKWLAVSSIISIVTIIGVFVYTIDPKTMESLHNIRPLYLVAAAGIHLLGFAMWGIRTKVMAGALGYHLEIKKAFEIVISSSFLAAMTPSSVGGEPLRIHLLQSDRMPVGSATAVVLGERVLDAIIILTAAPFALSLFGEVLGDGKLDSLLMFGQLFLFFILAILLY
;
A
#
# COMPACT_ATOMS: atom_id res chain seq x y z
N MET A 1 -25.63 0.08 24.46
CA MET A 1 -24.55 0.16 23.45
C MET A 1 -25.01 1.05 22.31
N ASN A 2 -24.23 2.08 21.95
CA ASN A 2 -24.53 2.90 20.78
C ASN A 2 -24.42 2.04 19.50
N LYS A 3 -25.17 2.40 18.45
CA LYS A 3 -25.17 1.67 17.17
C LYS A 3 -23.75 1.46 16.65
N PHE A 4 -22.89 2.47 16.76
CA PHE A 4 -21.47 2.40 16.41
C PHE A 4 -20.72 1.29 17.17
N THR A 5 -20.81 1.28 18.51
CA THR A 5 -20.16 0.26 19.36
C THR A 5 -20.66 -1.15 19.05
N LYS A 6 -21.93 -1.30 18.70
CA LYS A 6 -22.50 -2.60 18.29
C LYS A 6 -21.91 -3.09 16.98
N TRP A 7 -21.83 -2.23 15.96
CA TRP A 7 -21.24 -2.58 14.67
C TRP A 7 -19.73 -2.82 14.74
N LEU A 8 -19.02 -2.04 15.55
CA LEU A 8 -17.61 -2.27 15.83
C LEU A 8 -17.39 -3.64 16.49
N ALA A 9 -18.19 -3.99 17.50
CA ALA A 9 -18.08 -5.30 18.15
C ALA A 9 -18.37 -6.45 17.17
N VAL A 10 -19.41 -6.33 16.35
CA VAL A 10 -19.76 -7.35 15.34
C VAL A 10 -18.64 -7.52 14.31
N SER A 11 -18.11 -6.44 13.76
CA SER A 11 -17.00 -6.51 12.78
C SER A 11 -15.71 -7.08 13.39
N SER A 12 -15.40 -6.74 14.64
CA SER A 12 -14.26 -7.34 15.37
C SER A 12 -14.46 -8.84 15.59
N ILE A 13 -15.66 -9.28 15.99
CA ILE A 13 -15.96 -10.71 16.17
C ILE A 13 -15.82 -11.46 14.84
N ILE A 14 -16.40 -10.94 13.76
CA ILE A 14 -16.29 -11.55 12.43
C ILE A 14 -14.83 -11.64 12.01
N SER A 15 -14.04 -10.59 12.23
CA SER A 15 -12.61 -10.59 11.90
C SER A 15 -11.86 -11.65 12.70
N ILE A 16 -12.07 -11.74 14.02
CA ILE A 16 -11.43 -12.73 14.88
C ILE A 16 -11.80 -14.16 14.45
N VAL A 17 -13.08 -14.43 14.22
CA VAL A 17 -13.56 -15.75 13.78
C VAL A 17 -12.97 -16.12 12.42
N THR A 18 -12.91 -15.16 11.49
CA THR A 18 -12.30 -15.38 10.16
C THR A 18 -10.82 -15.68 10.27
N ILE A 19 -10.08 -14.92 11.07
CA ILE A 19 -8.66 -15.13 11.32
C ILE A 19 -8.41 -16.53 11.91
N ILE A 20 -9.18 -16.92 12.93
CA ILE A 20 -9.09 -18.25 13.54
C ILE A 20 -9.41 -19.34 12.51
N GLY A 21 -10.48 -19.15 11.72
CA GLY A 21 -10.87 -20.09 10.67
C GLY A 21 -9.75 -20.29 9.64
N VAL A 22 -9.18 -19.20 9.13
CA VAL A 22 -8.04 -19.25 8.19
C VAL A 22 -6.86 -19.98 8.84
N PHE A 23 -6.52 -19.67 10.09
CA PHE A 23 -5.40 -20.32 10.76
C PHE A 23 -5.62 -21.82 10.98
N VAL A 24 -6.81 -22.25 11.41
CA VAL A 24 -7.13 -23.67 11.60
C VAL A 24 -7.05 -24.44 10.28
N TYR A 25 -7.47 -23.83 9.16
CA TYR A 25 -7.43 -24.47 7.84
C TYR A 25 -6.06 -24.37 7.13
N THR A 26 -5.19 -23.43 7.52
CA THR A 26 -3.95 -23.11 6.77
C THR A 26 -2.67 -23.49 7.53
N ILE A 27 -2.71 -23.63 8.86
CA ILE A 27 -1.52 -24.01 9.64
C ILE A 27 -1.28 -25.53 9.52
N ASP A 28 -0.14 -25.89 8.92
CA ASP A 28 0.46 -27.22 8.99
C ASP A 28 1.58 -27.20 10.07
N PRO A 29 1.86 -28.33 10.75
CA PRO A 29 3.09 -28.51 11.54
C PRO A 29 4.37 -27.90 10.92
N LYS A 30 4.55 -28.01 9.59
CA LYS A 30 5.69 -27.39 8.87
C LYS A 30 5.71 -25.86 8.95
N THR A 31 4.54 -25.22 8.96
CA THR A 31 4.40 -23.77 9.13
C THR A 31 4.86 -23.36 10.54
N MET A 32 4.52 -24.16 11.56
CA MET A 32 4.91 -23.91 12.94
C MET A 32 6.42 -24.06 13.15
N GLU A 33 7.02 -25.09 12.58
CA GLU A 33 8.47 -25.29 12.59
C GLU A 33 9.19 -24.14 11.88
N SER A 34 8.67 -23.70 10.73
CA SER A 34 9.22 -22.56 9.99
C SER A 34 9.19 -21.27 10.81
N LEU A 35 8.08 -20.99 11.50
CA LEU A 35 7.94 -19.81 12.38
C LEU A 35 8.93 -19.83 13.54
N HIS A 36 9.13 -20.98 14.17
CA HIS A 36 10.11 -21.13 15.26
C HIS A 36 11.55 -20.94 14.79
N ASN A 37 11.85 -21.30 13.54
CA ASN A 37 13.18 -21.18 12.96
C ASN A 37 13.49 -19.78 12.40
N ILE A 38 12.52 -18.85 12.40
CA ILE A 38 12.76 -17.46 11.94
C ILE A 38 13.75 -16.80 12.89
N ARG A 39 14.88 -16.34 12.34
CA ARG A 39 15.84 -15.53 13.08
C ARG A 39 15.20 -14.18 13.44
N PRO A 40 15.14 -13.78 14.73
CA PRO A 40 14.52 -12.52 15.15
C PRO A 40 15.08 -11.28 14.45
N LEU A 41 16.35 -11.33 14.04
CA LEU A 41 16.99 -10.26 13.26
C LEU A 41 16.23 -9.94 11.97
N TYR A 42 15.66 -10.94 11.28
CA TYR A 42 14.89 -10.69 10.06
C TYR A 42 13.56 -10.01 10.34
N LEU A 43 12.94 -10.28 11.49
CA LEU A 43 11.72 -9.58 11.91
C LEU A 43 12.01 -8.10 12.21
N VAL A 44 13.11 -7.84 12.91
CA VAL A 44 13.55 -6.46 13.20
C VAL A 44 13.93 -5.74 11.90
N ALA A 45 14.64 -6.41 10.99
CA ALA A 45 14.99 -5.84 9.69
C ALA A 45 13.74 -5.52 8.85
N ALA A 46 12.77 -6.43 8.81
CA ALA A 46 11.50 -6.21 8.10
C ALA A 46 10.73 -5.03 8.68
N ALA A 47 10.61 -4.95 10.02
CA ALA A 47 9.98 -3.81 10.69
C ALA A 47 10.73 -2.49 10.39
N GLY A 48 12.07 -2.51 10.40
CA GLY A 48 12.90 -1.36 10.07
C GLY A 48 12.68 -0.87 8.64
N ILE A 49 12.71 -1.77 7.65
CA ILE A 49 12.44 -1.44 6.24
C ILE A 49 11.01 -0.89 6.08
N HIS A 50 10.04 -1.46 6.79
CA HIS A 50 8.66 -0.99 6.73
C HIS A 50 8.51 0.44 7.29
N LEU A 51 9.14 0.74 8.42
CA LEU A 51 9.16 2.09 9.00
C LEU A 51 9.88 3.10 8.10
N LEU A 52 10.98 2.69 7.46
CA LEU A 52 11.66 3.50 6.45
C LEU A 52 10.73 3.79 5.26
N GLY A 53 9.93 2.82 4.83
CA GLY A 53 8.90 3.01 3.81
C GLY A 53 7.91 4.12 4.18
N PHE A 54 7.40 4.13 5.41
CA PHE A 54 6.52 5.21 5.88
C PHE A 54 7.24 6.57 5.94
N ALA A 55 8.51 6.59 6.34
CA ALA A 55 9.28 7.83 6.38
C ALA A 55 9.46 8.41 4.97
N MET A 56 9.83 7.58 4.00
CA MET A 56 9.97 7.98 2.60
C MET A 56 8.65 8.47 2.01
N TRP A 57 7.54 7.80 2.32
CA TRP A 57 6.23 8.26 1.88
C TRP A 57 5.84 9.60 2.54
N GLY A 58 6.12 9.79 3.83
CA GLY A 58 5.91 11.08 4.50
C GLY A 58 6.70 12.22 3.86
N ILE A 59 7.98 11.97 3.53
CA ILE A 59 8.82 12.94 2.79
C ILE A 59 8.18 13.26 1.45
N ARG A 60 7.75 12.25 0.69
CA ARG A 60 7.07 12.44 -0.59
C ARG A 60 5.83 13.31 -0.46
N THR A 61 4.96 13.05 0.51
CA THR A 61 3.75 13.85 0.74
C THR A 61 4.08 15.29 1.06
N LYS A 62 5.12 15.54 1.86
CA LYS A 62 5.63 16.88 2.12
C LYS A 62 6.12 17.57 0.85
N VAL A 63 6.90 16.88 0.01
CA VAL A 63 7.40 17.43 -1.26
C VAL A 63 6.25 17.77 -2.21
N MET A 64 5.26 16.89 -2.33
CA MET A 64 4.07 17.11 -3.15
C MET A 64 3.23 18.29 -2.66
N ALA A 65 3.04 18.42 -1.35
CA ALA A 65 2.39 19.59 -0.75
C ALA A 65 3.17 20.88 -1.05
N GLY A 66 4.50 20.83 -0.93
CA GLY A 66 5.41 21.95 -1.23
C GLY A 66 5.37 22.39 -2.69
N ALA A 67 5.23 21.45 -3.63
CA ALA A 67 5.09 21.74 -5.06
C ALA A 67 3.81 22.55 -5.37
N LEU A 68 2.78 22.45 -4.53
CA LEU A 68 1.56 23.24 -4.61
C LEU A 68 1.59 24.52 -3.76
N GLY A 69 2.74 24.86 -3.17
CA GLY A 69 2.93 26.07 -2.36
C GLY A 69 2.53 25.93 -0.89
N TYR A 70 2.28 24.72 -0.39
CA TYR A 70 1.92 24.48 1.00
C TYR A 70 3.10 23.99 1.83
N HIS A 71 3.27 24.57 3.01
CA HIS A 71 4.26 24.11 3.97
C HIS A 71 3.67 23.01 4.86
N LEU A 72 4.14 21.78 4.69
CA LEU A 72 3.79 20.64 5.55
C LEU A 72 5.00 20.22 6.39
N GLU A 73 4.83 20.18 7.71
CA GLU A 73 5.88 19.69 8.61
C GLU A 73 6.11 18.19 8.36
N ILE A 74 7.38 17.74 8.39
CA ILE A 74 7.70 16.34 8.12
C ILE A 74 7.06 15.39 9.14
N LYS A 75 7.01 15.79 10.42
CA LYS A 75 6.35 15.02 11.47
C LYS A 75 4.86 14.86 11.15
N LYS A 76 4.21 15.95 10.73
CA LYS A 76 2.79 15.93 10.36
C LYS A 76 2.54 15.05 9.14
N ALA A 77 3.39 15.13 8.12
CA ALA A 77 3.28 14.25 6.96
C ALA A 77 3.38 12.76 7.33
N PHE A 78 4.28 12.42 8.24
CA PHE A 78 4.43 11.05 8.75
C PHE A 78 3.19 10.59 9.55
N GLU A 79 2.65 11.44 10.43
CA GLU A 79 1.40 11.17 11.16
C GLU A 79 0.22 10.91 10.19
N ILE A 80 0.11 11.72 9.12
CA ILE A 80 -0.92 11.56 8.08
C ILE A 80 -0.77 10.20 7.38
N VAL A 81 0.45 9.84 6.97
CA VAL A 81 0.73 8.58 6.28
C VAL A 81 0.41 7.37 7.16
N ILE A 82 0.83 7.38 8.43
CA ILE A 82 0.54 6.26 9.35
C ILE A 82 -0.96 6.16 9.63
N SER A 83 -1.61 7.28 9.95
CA SER A 83 -3.04 7.29 10.31
C SER A 83 -3.91 6.78 9.16
N SER A 84 -3.58 7.20 7.93
CA SER A 84 -4.27 6.72 6.74
C SER A 84 -3.98 5.27 6.40
N SER A 85 -2.73 4.82 6.55
CA SER A 85 -2.35 3.42 6.33
C SER A 85 -3.07 2.49 7.33
N PHE A 86 -3.23 2.94 8.57
CA PHE A 86 -3.98 2.22 9.58
C PHE A 86 -5.46 2.08 9.18
N LEU A 87 -6.12 3.17 8.78
CA LEU A 87 -7.52 3.08 8.35
C LEU A 87 -7.68 2.28 7.04
N ALA A 88 -6.72 2.37 6.12
CA ALA A 88 -6.67 1.54 4.92
C ALA A 88 -6.63 0.05 5.28
N ALA A 89 -5.82 -0.34 6.26
CA ALA A 89 -5.72 -1.73 6.71
C ALA A 89 -7.02 -2.25 7.37
N MET A 90 -7.84 -1.35 7.91
CA MET A 90 -9.13 -1.71 8.53
C MET A 90 -10.31 -1.73 7.56
N THR A 91 -10.14 -1.26 6.32
CA THR A 91 -11.25 -1.09 5.37
C THR A 91 -11.13 -2.03 4.16
N PRO A 92 -12.25 -2.59 3.66
CA PRO A 92 -12.24 -3.38 2.43
C PRO A 92 -11.66 -2.57 1.27
N SER A 93 -10.82 -3.21 0.46
CA SER A 93 -10.13 -2.58 -0.68
C SER A 93 -9.28 -1.35 -0.32
N SER A 94 -8.96 -1.15 0.96
CA SER A 94 -8.18 -0.02 1.46
C SER A 94 -8.78 1.37 1.21
N VAL A 95 -10.08 1.43 0.87
CA VAL A 95 -10.76 2.66 0.43
C VAL A 95 -10.79 3.73 1.51
N GLY A 96 -10.76 3.37 2.79
CA GLY A 96 -10.81 4.35 3.89
C GLY A 96 -9.55 5.20 4.04
N GLY A 97 -8.39 4.73 3.57
CA GLY A 97 -7.12 5.42 3.79
C GLY A 97 -7.04 6.76 3.07
N GLU A 98 -7.39 6.80 1.78
CA GLU A 98 -7.22 7.99 0.95
C GLU A 98 -8.13 9.16 1.35
N PRO A 99 -9.44 8.97 1.62
CA PRO A 99 -10.30 10.02 2.17
C PRO A 99 -9.76 10.59 3.49
N LEU A 100 -9.21 9.73 4.36
CA LEU A 100 -8.59 10.20 5.60
C LEU A 100 -7.34 11.03 5.33
N ARG A 101 -6.50 10.67 4.34
CA ARG A 101 -5.35 11.52 3.95
C ARG A 101 -5.80 12.89 3.50
N ILE A 102 -6.80 12.96 2.62
CA ILE A 102 -7.35 14.22 2.11
C ILE A 102 -7.88 15.06 3.27
N HIS A 103 -8.65 14.45 4.18
CA HIS A 103 -9.19 15.14 5.35
C HIS A 103 -8.10 15.65 6.29
N LEU A 104 -7.06 14.86 6.57
CA LEU A 104 -5.98 15.27 7.47
C LEU A 104 -5.11 16.38 6.87
N LEU A 105 -4.82 16.32 5.56
CA LEU A 105 -4.17 17.42 4.83
C LEU A 105 -5.05 18.68 4.85
N GLN A 106 -6.37 18.52 4.70
CA GLN A 106 -7.31 19.63 4.79
C GLN A 106 -7.34 20.26 6.18
N SER A 107 -7.28 19.45 7.23
CA SER A 107 -7.17 19.95 8.60
C SER A 107 -5.87 20.71 8.87
N ASP A 108 -4.86 20.52 8.00
CA ASP A 108 -3.58 21.23 8.02
C ASP A 108 -3.55 22.42 7.02
N ARG A 109 -4.67 23.16 6.96
CA ARG A 109 -4.86 24.40 6.17
C ARG A 109 -4.74 24.25 4.65
N MET A 110 -4.73 23.04 4.12
CA MET A 110 -4.76 22.80 2.68
C MET A 110 -6.22 22.81 2.18
N PRO A 111 -6.57 23.55 1.11
CA PRO A 111 -7.87 23.41 0.47
C PRO A 111 -8.09 21.98 -0.03
N VAL A 112 -9.34 21.50 0.01
CA VAL A 112 -9.70 20.12 -0.36
C VAL A 112 -9.21 19.75 -1.77
N GLY A 113 -9.26 20.70 -2.72
CA GLY A 113 -8.75 20.50 -4.08
C GLY A 113 -7.25 20.22 -4.11
N SER A 114 -6.45 21.03 -3.42
CA SER A 114 -4.99 20.84 -3.33
C SER A 114 -4.64 19.55 -2.58
N ALA A 115 -5.36 19.23 -1.49
CA ALA A 115 -5.16 17.98 -0.75
C ALA A 115 -5.46 16.74 -1.60
N THR A 116 -6.53 16.81 -2.39
CA THR A 116 -6.88 15.75 -3.36
C THR A 116 -5.83 15.64 -4.46
N ALA A 117 -5.33 16.76 -4.97
CA ALA A 117 -4.26 16.78 -5.97
C ALA A 117 -2.96 16.17 -5.46
N VAL A 118 -2.58 16.39 -4.20
CA VAL A 118 -1.43 15.70 -3.57
C VAL A 118 -1.65 14.20 -3.56
N VAL A 119 -2.80 13.73 -3.07
CA VAL A 119 -3.07 12.29 -2.92
C VAL A 119 -3.18 11.59 -4.27
N LEU A 120 -3.94 12.13 -5.22
CA LEU A 120 -4.08 11.57 -6.56
C LEU A 120 -2.79 11.69 -7.37
N GLY A 121 -2.07 12.81 -7.25
CA GLY A 121 -0.78 13.00 -7.91
C GLY A 121 0.23 11.93 -7.48
N GLU A 122 0.28 11.58 -6.19
CA GLU A 122 1.08 10.44 -5.73
C GLU A 122 0.63 9.11 -6.35
N ARG A 123 -0.67 8.87 -6.52
CA ARG A 123 -1.18 7.65 -7.18
C ARG A 123 -0.79 7.57 -8.65
N VAL A 124 -0.81 8.69 -9.36
CA VAL A 124 -0.36 8.74 -10.75
C VAL A 124 1.14 8.46 -10.83
N LEU A 125 1.95 9.02 -9.93
CA LEU A 125 3.38 8.73 -9.86
C LEU A 125 3.65 7.25 -9.53
N ASP A 126 2.90 6.69 -8.57
CA ASP A 126 2.96 5.26 -8.23
C ASP A 126 2.61 4.40 -9.46
N ALA A 127 1.57 4.77 -10.21
CA ALA A 127 1.16 4.08 -11.43
C ALA A 127 2.23 4.16 -12.52
N ILE A 128 2.83 5.33 -12.79
CA ILE A 128 3.91 5.48 -13.76
C ILE A 128 5.11 4.60 -13.39
N ILE A 129 5.51 4.61 -12.11
CA ILE A 129 6.63 3.78 -11.63
C ILE A 129 6.31 2.30 -11.80
N ILE A 130 5.11 1.85 -11.41
CA ILE A 130 4.72 0.44 -11.55
C ILE A 130 4.63 0.04 -13.02
N LEU A 131 4.00 0.86 -13.87
CA LEU A 131 3.81 0.58 -15.29
C LEU A 131 5.13 0.61 -16.08
N THR A 132 6.18 1.26 -15.57
CA THR A 132 7.52 1.24 -16.16
C THR A 132 8.39 0.11 -15.57
N ALA A 133 8.38 -0.06 -14.25
CA ALA A 133 9.21 -1.03 -13.55
C ALA A 133 8.72 -2.47 -13.76
N ALA A 134 7.41 -2.72 -13.81
CA ALA A 134 6.87 -4.07 -13.94
C ALA A 134 7.23 -4.73 -15.28
N PRO A 135 7.07 -4.08 -16.45
CA PRO A 135 7.56 -4.61 -17.73
C PRO A 135 9.06 -4.91 -17.72
N PHE A 136 9.85 -4.01 -17.14
CA PHE A 136 11.30 -4.17 -17.05
C PHE A 136 11.69 -5.34 -16.15
N ALA A 137 11.05 -5.47 -14.99
CA ALA A 137 11.24 -6.60 -14.10
C ALA A 137 10.86 -7.92 -14.77
N LEU A 138 9.73 -7.96 -15.50
CA LEU A 138 9.31 -9.15 -16.25
C LEU A 138 10.32 -9.52 -17.34
N SER A 139 10.92 -8.55 -18.05
CA SER A 139 11.97 -8.86 -19.03
C SER A 139 13.25 -9.40 -18.39
N LEU A 140 13.60 -8.95 -17.18
CA LEU A 140 14.83 -9.36 -16.51
C LEU A 140 14.69 -10.73 -15.82
N PHE A 141 13.52 -11.00 -15.24
CA PHE A 141 13.25 -12.22 -14.46
C PHE A 141 12.42 -13.26 -15.22
N GLY A 142 11.92 -12.94 -16.42
CA GLY A 142 11.07 -13.81 -17.23
C GLY A 142 11.71 -15.17 -17.51
N GLU A 143 13.01 -15.18 -17.81
CA GLU A 143 13.77 -16.43 -18.07
C GLU A 143 13.89 -17.32 -16.82
N VAL A 144 13.89 -16.73 -15.62
CA VAL A 144 13.93 -17.48 -14.34
C VAL A 144 12.54 -18.01 -13.96
N LEU A 145 11.49 -17.38 -14.48
CA LEU A 145 10.09 -17.68 -14.16
C LEU A 145 9.42 -18.60 -15.20
N GLY A 146 10.03 -18.80 -16.38
CA GLY A 146 9.40 -19.39 -17.55
C GLY A 146 9.67 -20.89 -17.77
N ASP A 147 8.59 -21.67 -17.84
CA ASP A 147 8.49 -22.94 -18.57
C ASP A 147 7.56 -22.64 -19.76
N GLY A 148 7.99 -22.85 -21.01
CA GLY A 148 7.65 -22.05 -22.22
C GLY A 148 6.20 -21.62 -22.55
N LYS A 149 5.17 -22.10 -21.85
CA LYS A 149 3.80 -21.52 -21.90
C LYS A 149 3.68 -20.22 -21.10
N LEU A 150 4.40 -20.09 -19.98
CA LEU A 150 4.39 -18.90 -19.15
C LEU A 150 4.96 -17.68 -19.89
N ASP A 151 5.93 -17.88 -20.79
CA ASP A 151 6.57 -16.81 -21.57
C ASP A 151 5.57 -16.02 -22.43
N SER A 152 4.62 -16.72 -23.06
CA SER A 152 3.61 -16.05 -23.90
C SER A 152 2.67 -15.15 -23.09
N LEU A 153 2.32 -15.57 -21.86
CA LEU A 153 1.47 -14.81 -20.96
C LEU A 153 2.22 -13.61 -20.38
N LEU A 154 3.49 -13.79 -19.99
CA LEU A 154 4.35 -12.72 -19.50
C LEU A 154 4.60 -11.66 -20.57
N MET A 155 4.84 -12.08 -21.82
CA MET A 155 5.01 -11.17 -22.96
C MET A 155 3.73 -10.37 -23.24
N PHE A 156 2.56 -11.02 -23.21
CA PHE A 156 1.28 -10.32 -23.36
C PHE A 156 1.05 -9.30 -22.22
N GLY A 157 1.31 -9.70 -20.98
CA GLY A 157 1.21 -8.81 -19.82
C GLY A 157 2.15 -7.60 -19.92
N GLN A 158 3.37 -7.81 -20.38
CA GLN A 158 4.35 -6.75 -20.63
C GLN A 158 3.87 -5.75 -21.67
N LEU A 159 3.37 -6.22 -22.82
CA LEU A 159 2.81 -5.36 -23.88
C LEU A 159 1.58 -4.58 -23.39
N PHE A 160 0.71 -5.24 -22.62
CA PHE A 160 -0.47 -4.60 -22.04
C PHE A 160 -0.09 -3.47 -21.07
N LEU A 161 0.92 -3.68 -20.22
CA LEU A 161 1.42 -2.65 -19.31
C LEU A 161 2.04 -1.46 -20.07
N PHE A 162 2.80 -1.70 -21.14
CA PHE A 162 3.30 -0.62 -22.00
C PHE A 162 2.17 0.14 -22.70
N PHE A 163 1.11 -0.55 -23.13
CA PHE A 163 -0.06 0.09 -23.71
C PHE A 163 -0.79 1.00 -22.71
N ILE A 164 -0.99 0.54 -21.47
CA ILE A 164 -1.56 1.39 -20.40
C ILE A 164 -0.66 2.60 -20.13
N LEU A 165 0.65 2.39 -20.05
CA LEU A 165 1.61 3.49 -19.87
C LEU A 165 1.50 4.53 -20.99
N ALA A 166 1.41 4.08 -22.25
CA ALA A 166 1.27 4.96 -23.41
C ALA A 166 -0.02 5.79 -23.35
N ILE A 167 -1.14 5.19 -22.93
CA ILE A 167 -2.41 5.91 -22.70
C ILE A 167 -2.27 6.92 -21.56
N LEU A 168 -1.59 6.54 -20.47
CA LEU A 168 -1.46 7.42 -19.30
C LEU A 168 -0.59 8.64 -19.56
N LEU A 169 0.36 8.55 -20.50
CA LEU A 169 1.27 9.63 -20.86
C LEU A 169 0.75 10.56 -21.98
N TYR A 170 -0.31 10.17 -22.70
CA TYR A 170 -0.92 10.94 -23.81
C TYR A 170 -2.21 11.65 -23.36
#